data_AF-A0A1G5E5B8-F1
#
_entry.id   AF-A0A1G5E5B8-F1
#
_cell.length_a   1.000
_cell.length_b   1.000
_cell.length_c   1.000
_cell.angle_alpha   90.00
_cell.angle_beta   90.00
_cell.angle_gamma   90.00
#
_symmetry.space_group_name_H-M   'P 1'
#
loop_
_entity.id
_entity.type
_entity.pdbx_description
1 polymer ?
#
loop_
_entity_poly.entity_id
_entity_poly.type
_entity_poly.pdbx_seq_one_letter_code
_entity_poly.pdbx_strand_id
1 'polypeptide(L)'
;MHLDFSYKFIRTARTRESESYVIWKFDPSYQDSVRAGHIDLHIEGKIYHGNIILEIELEEEEVGILIHQIDNTCVGWDRDDFIVQVFSGKEIGYYSDFITEEERGEEYPLRKDIKHIKENMDTFFGKFQYTRSKISEHAVESYFSELGFEAKRADKDLDALKVDVIAESKDEIIYTQVKLGQISEKSMREVAQSIYSLPHPDSKRKSAAFVAKHFPYKSELIRGKLEEKFGIRIFCISLNQIIMATPEYKQSLF
;
A
#
# COMPACT_ATOMS: atom_id res chain seq x y z
N MET A 1 12.47 27.93 29.03
CA MET A 1 11.47 26.93 29.43
C MET A 1 11.61 25.81 28.40
N HIS A 2 12.12 24.62 28.76
CA HIS A 2 12.24 23.54 27.78
C HIS A 2 10.83 23.03 27.49
N LEU A 3 10.33 23.34 26.30
CA LEU A 3 9.10 22.75 25.79
C LEU A 3 9.42 21.29 25.46
N ASP A 4 8.99 20.38 26.32
CA ASP A 4 9.33 18.96 26.25
C ASP A 4 8.50 18.19 25.21
N PHE A 5 7.92 18.85 24.20
CA PHE A 5 7.15 18.19 23.15
C PHE A 5 8.00 17.84 21.91
N SER A 6 7.58 16.82 21.16
CA SER A 6 8.24 16.39 19.92
C SER A 6 7.22 16.07 18.84
N TYR A 7 7.62 16.12 17.58
CA TYR A 7 6.79 15.73 16.46
C TYR A 7 7.24 14.40 15.86
N LYS A 8 6.26 13.59 15.45
CA LYS A 8 6.47 12.37 14.69
C LYS A 8 5.84 12.52 13.32
N PHE A 9 6.61 12.16 12.29
CA PHE A 9 6.20 12.25 10.90
C PHE A 9 5.95 10.85 10.35
N ILE A 10 4.74 10.58 9.88
CA ILE A 10 4.37 9.31 9.25
C ILE A 10 4.18 9.56 7.77
N ARG A 11 5.09 9.03 6.95
CA ARG A 11 5.03 9.19 5.49
C ARG A 11 3.83 8.43 4.92
N THR A 12 2.97 9.10 4.18
CA THR A 12 1.79 8.54 3.52
C THR A 12 2.00 8.30 2.03
N ALA A 13 2.82 9.12 1.38
CA ALA A 13 3.15 8.99 -0.04
C ALA A 13 4.62 9.37 -0.31
N ARG A 14 5.20 8.77 -1.35
CA ARG A 14 6.54 9.10 -1.86
C ARG A 14 6.66 8.85 -3.34
N THR A 15 7.17 9.84 -4.05
CA THR A 15 7.65 9.75 -5.43
C THR A 15 9.11 10.19 -5.48
N ARG A 16 9.67 10.34 -6.69
CA ARG A 16 11.01 10.92 -6.87
C ARG A 16 11.05 12.41 -6.48
N GLU A 17 9.95 13.11 -6.71
CA GLU A 17 9.88 14.57 -6.69
C GLU A 17 8.87 15.07 -5.64
N SER A 18 8.24 14.18 -4.86
CA SER A 18 7.26 14.58 -3.86
C SER A 18 7.12 13.57 -2.73
N GLU A 19 6.80 14.05 -1.53
CA GLU A 19 6.54 13.23 -0.35
C GLU A 19 5.43 13.84 0.49
N SER A 20 4.59 13.02 1.11
CA SER A 20 3.52 13.49 2.00
C SER A 20 3.63 12.83 3.36
N TYR A 21 3.37 13.59 4.42
CA TYR A 21 3.47 13.13 5.80
C TYR A 21 2.31 13.61 6.65
N VAL A 22 1.82 12.74 7.54
CA VAL A 22 0.98 13.15 8.66
C VAL A 22 1.88 13.52 9.85
N ILE A 23 1.56 14.63 10.50
CA ILE A 23 2.30 15.20 11.62
C ILE A 23 1.55 14.90 12.92
N TRP A 24 2.25 14.32 13.89
CA TRP A 24 1.74 14.06 15.23
C TRP A 24 2.58 14.82 16.25
N LYS A 25 1.94 15.62 17.12
CA LYS A 25 2.56 16.24 18.28
C LYS A 25 2.48 15.28 19.47
N PHE A 26 3.59 15.02 20.10
CA PHE A 26 3.71 14.28 21.35
C PHE A 26 4.14 15.24 22.46
N ASP A 27 3.31 15.38 23.49
CA ASP A 27 3.64 16.14 24.69
C ASP A 27 3.71 15.15 25.86
N PRO A 28 4.86 14.97 26.53
CA PRO A 28 5.03 14.03 27.63
C PRO A 28 4.08 14.27 28.82
N SER A 29 3.53 15.49 28.94
CA SER A 29 2.52 15.84 29.95
C SER A 29 1.18 15.16 29.68
N TYR A 30 0.95 14.75 28.42
CA TYR A 30 -0.21 14.02 27.97
C TYR A 30 0.20 12.59 27.58
N GLN A 31 -0.58 11.58 27.98
CA GLN A 31 -0.27 10.19 27.59
C GLN A 31 -0.45 9.92 26.09
N ASP A 32 -1.11 10.83 25.38
CA ASP A 32 -1.51 10.64 23.99
C ASP A 32 -0.87 11.67 23.05
N SER A 33 -0.57 11.24 21.81
CA SER A 33 -0.17 12.13 20.73
C SER A 33 -1.40 12.73 20.03
N VAL A 34 -1.34 14.03 19.72
CA VAL A 34 -2.38 14.74 18.98
C VAL A 34 -1.96 14.90 17.53
N ARG A 35 -2.87 14.66 16.57
CA ARG A 35 -2.61 14.97 15.17
C ARG A 35 -2.47 16.48 15.03
N ALA A 36 -1.29 16.93 14.62
CA ALA A 36 -1.01 18.34 14.45
C ALA A 36 -1.40 18.84 13.06
N GLY A 37 -1.41 17.95 12.06
CA GLY A 37 -1.71 18.30 10.68
C GLY A 37 -1.05 17.38 9.67
N HIS A 38 -0.74 17.91 8.49
CA HIS A 38 0.04 17.23 7.46
C HIS A 38 1.03 18.18 6.77
N ILE A 39 2.03 17.60 6.11
CA ILE A 39 2.94 18.31 5.22
C ILE A 39 3.05 17.58 3.88
N ASP A 40 2.97 18.35 2.80
CA ASP A 40 3.36 17.93 1.47
C ASP A 40 4.66 18.60 1.07
N LEU A 41 5.61 17.79 0.61
CA LEU A 41 6.90 18.21 0.11
C LEU A 41 6.95 18.02 -1.40
N HIS A 42 7.37 19.04 -2.13
CA HIS A 42 7.71 18.99 -3.55
C HIS A 42 9.20 19.31 -3.72
N ILE A 43 9.90 18.51 -4.52
CA ILE A 43 11.35 18.52 -4.65
C ILE A 43 11.71 18.90 -6.08
N GLU A 44 12.36 20.04 -6.26
CA GLU A 44 12.88 20.52 -7.54
C GLU A 44 14.40 20.61 -7.44
N GLY A 45 15.10 19.58 -7.93
CA GLY A 45 16.55 19.48 -7.81
C GLY A 45 16.99 19.39 -6.34
N LYS A 46 17.60 20.47 -5.82
CA LYS A 46 18.05 20.59 -4.43
C LYS A 46 17.17 21.52 -3.58
N ILE A 47 16.06 22.00 -4.12
CA ILE A 47 15.13 22.89 -3.43
C ILE A 47 13.92 22.08 -2.97
N TYR A 48 13.53 22.26 -1.71
CA TYR A 48 12.35 21.65 -1.12
C TYR A 48 11.27 22.71 -0.90
N HIS A 49 10.08 22.47 -1.42
CA HIS A 49 8.89 23.26 -1.16
C HIS A 49 7.95 22.48 -0.24
N GLY A 50 7.61 23.05 0.92
CA GLY A 50 6.71 22.45 1.90
C GLY A 50 5.41 23.22 2.04
N ASN A 51 4.29 22.52 2.03
CA ASN A 51 2.99 23.05 2.43
C ASN A 51 2.54 22.33 3.70
N ILE A 52 2.48 23.04 4.83
CA ILE A 52 2.00 22.52 6.11
C ILE A 52 0.56 22.99 6.30
N ILE A 53 -0.34 22.06 6.60
CA ILE A 53 -1.69 22.39 7.06
C ILE A 53 -1.84 21.89 8.49
N LEU A 54 -1.98 22.82 9.43
CA LEU A 54 -2.15 22.57 10.85
C LEU A 54 -3.63 22.43 11.20
N GLU A 55 -3.97 21.33 11.87
CA GLU A 55 -5.30 21.00 12.38
C GLU A 55 -5.49 21.42 13.84
N ILE A 56 -4.42 21.83 14.50
CA ILE A 56 -4.41 22.39 15.86
C ILE A 56 -3.81 23.79 15.83
N GLU A 57 -4.23 24.61 16.78
CA GLU A 57 -3.56 25.89 17.04
C GLU A 57 -2.18 25.62 17.66
N LEU A 58 -1.15 26.21 17.05
CA LEU A 58 0.23 26.21 17.53
C LEU A 58 0.68 27.66 17.63
N GLU A 59 1.40 27.98 18.70
CA GLU A 59 2.06 29.27 18.83
C GLU A 59 3.24 29.38 17.85
N GLU A 60 3.65 30.61 17.52
CA GLU A 60 4.72 30.86 16.53
C GLU A 60 6.03 30.13 16.87
N GLU A 61 6.39 30.08 18.15
CA GLU A 61 7.56 29.33 18.63
C GLU A 61 7.44 27.82 18.37
N GLU A 62 6.24 27.25 18.55
CA GLU A 62 5.98 25.83 18.30
C GLU A 62 6.00 25.50 16.81
N VAL A 63 5.50 26.40 15.96
CA VAL A 63 5.60 26.30 14.50
C VAL A 63 7.08 26.30 14.07
N GLY A 64 7.92 27.16 14.65
CA GLY A 64 9.36 27.16 14.41
C GLY A 64 10.03 25.83 14.76
N ILE A 65 9.68 25.25 15.92
CA ILE A 65 10.18 23.93 16.35
C ILE A 65 9.72 22.83 15.37
N LEU A 66 8.45 22.85 14.95
CA LEU A 66 7.91 21.91 13.98
C LEU A 66 8.68 21.96 12.66
N ILE A 67 8.88 23.14 12.10
CA ILE A 67 9.61 23.34 10.84
C ILE A 67 11.05 22.81 10.98
N HIS A 68 11.72 23.11 12.08
CA HIS A 68 13.07 22.61 12.32
C HIS A 68 13.12 21.07 12.44
N GLN A 69 12.11 20.43 13.03
CA GLN A 69 12.06 18.96 13.10
C GLN A 69 11.73 18.33 11.74
N ILE A 70 10.88 18.96 10.93
CA ILE A 70 10.61 18.57 9.54
C ILE A 70 11.91 18.62 8.73
N ASP A 71 12.65 19.71 8.86
CA ASP A 71 13.89 19.96 8.13
C ASP A 71 14.99 18.93 8.43
N ASN A 72 15.02 18.45 9.67
CA ASN A 72 15.98 17.41 10.10
C ASN A 72 15.52 15.98 9.77
N THR A 73 14.22 15.74 9.66
CA THR A 73 13.65 14.37 9.60
C THR A 73 13.11 13.99 8.23
N CYS A 74 12.46 14.93 7.55
CA CYS A 74 11.74 14.69 6.30
C CYS A 74 12.52 15.20 5.08
N VAL A 75 13.32 16.26 5.27
CA VAL A 75 14.06 16.92 4.20
C VAL A 75 15.46 16.30 4.05
N GLY A 76 15.94 16.15 2.82
CA GLY A 76 17.26 15.58 2.55
C GLY A 76 18.41 16.47 3.04
N TRP A 77 19.54 15.84 3.40
CA TRP A 77 20.73 16.53 3.94
C TRP A 77 21.54 17.33 2.90
N ASP A 78 21.45 16.96 1.61
CA ASP A 78 22.12 17.66 0.50
C ASP A 78 21.11 18.55 -0.24
N ARG A 79 20.69 19.64 0.42
CA ARG A 79 19.75 20.64 -0.13
C ARG A 79 20.38 22.02 -0.18
N ASP A 80 19.85 22.84 -1.08
CA ASP A 80 20.23 24.25 -1.20
C ASP A 80 19.25 25.17 -0.44
N ASP A 81 17.95 24.84 -0.42
CA ASP A 81 16.92 25.63 0.27
C ASP A 81 15.71 24.79 0.70
N PHE A 82 15.03 25.24 1.75
CA PHE A 82 13.76 24.68 2.23
C PHE A 82 12.74 25.82 2.44
N ILE A 83 11.83 25.96 1.49
CA ILE A 83 10.79 26.99 1.47
C ILE A 83 9.50 26.36 1.98
N VAL A 84 8.94 26.89 3.06
CA VAL A 84 7.74 26.34 3.69
C VAL A 84 6.63 27.38 3.82
N GLN A 85 5.40 26.97 3.50
CA GLN A 85 4.17 27.71 3.77
C GLN A 85 3.37 26.98 4.83
N VAL A 86 2.82 27.72 5.80
CA VAL A 86 2.05 27.16 6.91
C VAL A 86 0.64 27.73 6.88
N PHE A 87 -0.34 26.85 6.84
CA PHE A 87 -1.77 27.15 6.88
C PHE A 87 -2.36 26.54 8.15
N SER A 88 -3.36 27.21 8.73
CA SER A 88 -4.23 26.61 9.74
C SER A 88 -5.56 26.28 9.09
N GLY A 89 -6.05 25.06 9.31
CA GLY A 89 -7.27 24.57 8.67
C GLY A 89 -7.98 23.55 9.54
N LYS A 90 -9.29 23.41 9.30
CA LYS A 90 -10.10 22.36 9.91
C LYS A 90 -10.40 21.31 8.85
N GLU A 91 -10.24 20.03 9.19
CA GLU A 91 -10.72 18.94 8.33
C GLU A 91 -12.25 19.03 8.21
N ILE A 92 -12.73 19.26 6.99
CA ILE A 92 -14.17 19.38 6.68
C ILE A 92 -14.81 18.05 6.31
N GLY A 93 -14.00 17.07 5.90
CA GLY A 93 -14.44 15.77 5.46
C GLY A 93 -13.43 15.13 4.52
N TYR A 94 -13.55 13.81 4.35
CA TYR A 94 -12.71 13.02 3.45
C TYR A 94 -13.54 12.53 2.26
N TYR A 95 -13.07 12.82 1.06
CA TYR A 95 -13.75 12.49 -0.19
C TYR A 95 -12.85 11.55 -0.99
N SER A 96 -13.40 10.42 -1.39
CA SER A 96 -12.75 9.43 -2.23
C SER A 96 -13.80 8.83 -3.15
N ASP A 97 -13.46 8.63 -4.41
CA ASP A 97 -14.36 8.01 -5.40
C ASP A 97 -14.72 6.55 -5.03
N PHE A 98 -14.02 5.98 -4.04
CA PHE A 98 -14.24 4.62 -3.54
C PHE A 98 -15.14 4.54 -2.30
N ILE A 99 -15.50 5.68 -1.68
CA ILE A 99 -16.35 5.72 -0.46
C ILE A 99 -17.70 6.32 -0.84
N THR A 100 -18.76 5.52 -0.71
CA THR A 100 -20.13 5.98 -1.01
C THR A 100 -20.62 6.95 0.06
N GLU A 101 -21.59 7.82 -0.26
CA GLU A 101 -22.14 8.78 0.71
C GLU A 101 -22.77 8.12 1.93
N GLU A 102 -23.28 6.89 1.79
CA GLU A 102 -23.84 6.09 2.89
C GLU A 102 -22.78 5.64 3.92
N GLU A 103 -21.51 5.52 3.51
CA GLU A 103 -20.39 5.17 4.39
C GLU A 103 -19.77 6.38 5.12
N ARG A 104 -20.21 7.61 4.81
CA ARG A 104 -19.70 8.88 5.39
C ARG A 104 -20.32 9.26 6.75
N GLY A 105 -21.04 8.34 7.40
CA GLY A 105 -21.83 8.57 8.62
C GLY A 105 -21.30 9.69 9.53
N GLU A 106 -22.15 10.70 9.73
CA GLU A 106 -21.89 11.93 10.48
C GLU A 106 -21.46 11.65 11.93
N GLU A 107 -20.18 11.86 12.25
CA GLU A 107 -19.75 12.14 13.62
C GLU A 107 -18.55 13.08 13.60
N TYR A 108 -18.74 14.31 14.10
CA TYR A 108 -17.65 15.24 14.32
C TYR A 108 -16.83 14.77 15.54
N PRO A 109 -15.53 14.45 15.39
CA PRO A 109 -14.75 13.90 16.48
C PRO A 109 -14.50 14.96 17.56
N LEU A 110 -14.98 14.69 18.78
CA LEU A 110 -14.58 15.39 20.00
C LEU A 110 -13.27 14.76 20.53
N ARG A 111 -12.48 15.55 21.28
CA ARG A 111 -11.13 15.28 21.80
C ARG A 111 -10.94 13.99 22.63
N LYS A 112 -11.93 13.11 22.79
CA LYS A 112 -11.84 11.89 23.62
C LYS A 112 -11.61 10.59 22.83
N ASP A 113 -11.49 10.67 21.51
CA ASP A 113 -11.53 9.48 20.63
C ASP A 113 -10.18 9.15 19.96
N ILE A 114 -9.04 9.36 20.63
CA ILE A 114 -7.71 9.08 20.05
C ILE A 114 -7.55 7.60 19.66
N LYS A 115 -8.11 6.68 20.47
CA LYS A 115 -8.20 5.26 20.09
C LYS A 115 -9.12 5.03 18.91
N HIS A 116 -10.29 5.65 18.90
CA HIS A 116 -11.28 5.50 17.83
C HIS A 116 -10.77 6.07 16.50
N ILE A 117 -10.04 7.18 16.49
CA ILE A 117 -9.45 7.74 15.25
C ILE A 117 -8.33 6.85 14.72
N LYS A 118 -7.46 6.32 15.60
CA LYS A 118 -6.42 5.39 15.18
C LYS A 118 -7.00 4.05 14.72
N GLU A 119 -8.01 3.53 15.42
CA GLU A 119 -8.74 2.33 15.02
C GLU A 119 -9.52 2.57 13.72
N ASN A 120 -10.12 3.74 13.53
CA ASN A 120 -10.80 4.11 12.28
C ASN A 120 -9.80 4.29 11.14
N MET A 121 -8.62 4.86 11.38
CA MET A 121 -7.54 4.97 10.39
C MET A 121 -6.92 3.61 10.06
N ASP A 122 -6.62 2.76 11.05
CA ASP A 122 -6.10 1.41 10.83
C ASP A 122 -7.16 0.54 10.13
N THR A 123 -8.44 0.70 10.50
CA THR A 123 -9.58 0.10 9.81
C THR A 123 -9.72 0.65 8.39
N PHE A 124 -9.49 1.94 8.19
CA PHE A 124 -9.58 2.59 6.88
C PHE A 124 -8.42 2.21 5.96
N PHE A 125 -7.17 2.24 6.42
CA PHE A 125 -6.01 1.73 5.69
C PHE A 125 -6.14 0.23 5.44
N GLY A 126 -6.67 -0.52 6.41
CA GLY A 126 -7.03 -1.92 6.24
C GLY A 126 -8.08 -2.13 5.15
N LYS A 127 -9.17 -1.35 5.17
CA LYS A 127 -10.22 -1.35 4.14
C LYS A 127 -9.69 -0.92 2.78
N PHE A 128 -8.83 0.10 2.73
CA PHE A 128 -8.23 0.61 1.50
C PHE A 128 -7.26 -0.40 0.88
N GLN A 129 -6.41 -1.04 1.70
CA GLN A 129 -5.55 -2.14 1.27
C GLN A 129 -6.36 -3.35 0.83
N TYR A 130 -7.43 -3.69 1.55
CA TYR A 130 -8.34 -4.78 1.20
C TYR A 130 -9.06 -4.52 -0.13
N THR A 131 -9.58 -3.32 -0.33
CA THR A 131 -10.22 -2.91 -1.59
C THR A 131 -9.21 -2.94 -2.73
N ARG A 132 -7.97 -2.45 -2.54
CA ARG A 132 -6.91 -2.56 -3.55
C ARG A 132 -6.53 -4.01 -3.83
N SER A 133 -6.49 -4.88 -2.82
CA SER A 133 -6.27 -6.32 -3.00
C SER A 133 -7.33 -6.92 -3.93
N LYS A 134 -8.61 -6.67 -3.63
CA LYS A 134 -9.74 -7.13 -4.44
C LYS A 134 -9.72 -6.61 -5.87
N ILE A 135 -9.32 -5.36 -6.07
CA ILE A 135 -9.18 -4.78 -7.41
C ILE A 135 -8.01 -5.45 -8.15
N SER A 136 -6.91 -5.73 -7.46
CA SER A 136 -5.77 -6.44 -8.05
C SER A 136 -6.08 -7.87 -8.43
N GLU A 137 -6.89 -8.57 -7.63
CA GLU A 137 -7.43 -9.89 -7.97
C GLU A 137 -8.30 -9.80 -9.23
N HIS A 138 -9.21 -8.82 -9.30
CA HIS A 138 -10.10 -8.64 -10.46
C HIS A 138 -9.34 -8.27 -11.75
N ALA A 139 -8.30 -7.46 -11.64
CA ALA A 139 -7.43 -7.14 -12.77
C ALA A 139 -6.68 -8.38 -13.27
N VAL A 140 -6.27 -9.27 -12.36
CA VAL A 140 -5.61 -10.54 -12.70
C VAL A 140 -6.60 -11.54 -13.31
N GLU A 141 -7.84 -11.60 -12.83
CA GLU A 141 -8.92 -12.36 -13.48
C GLU A 141 -9.13 -11.91 -14.92
N SER A 142 -9.25 -10.60 -15.13
CA SER A 142 -9.44 -9.98 -16.45
C SER A 142 -8.26 -10.32 -17.37
N TYR A 143 -7.03 -10.19 -16.87
CA TYR A 143 -5.80 -10.56 -17.59
C TYR A 143 -5.83 -12.02 -18.07
N PHE A 144 -6.15 -12.98 -17.19
CA PHE A 144 -6.22 -14.39 -17.60
C PHE A 144 -7.38 -14.69 -18.53
N SER A 145 -8.51 -13.98 -18.37
CA SER A 145 -9.67 -14.10 -19.26
C SER A 145 -9.32 -13.65 -20.69
N GLU A 146 -8.56 -12.57 -20.84
CA GLU A 146 -8.04 -12.12 -22.15
C GLU A 146 -7.08 -13.13 -22.78
N LEU A 147 -6.34 -13.89 -21.97
CA LEU A 147 -5.49 -14.99 -22.42
C LEU A 147 -6.28 -16.28 -22.74
N GLY A 148 -7.60 -16.26 -22.62
CA GLY A 148 -8.48 -17.39 -22.95
C GLY A 148 -8.67 -18.42 -21.83
N PHE A 149 -8.37 -18.06 -20.59
CA PHE A 149 -8.67 -18.88 -19.41
C PHE A 149 -10.03 -18.50 -18.81
N GLU A 150 -10.69 -19.46 -18.17
CA GLU A 150 -11.79 -19.20 -17.25
C GLU A 150 -11.20 -18.84 -15.88
N ALA A 151 -11.17 -17.54 -15.53
CA ALA A 151 -10.54 -17.05 -14.31
C ALA A 151 -11.57 -16.60 -13.26
N LYS A 152 -11.29 -16.89 -12.00
CA LYS A 152 -12.12 -16.50 -10.85
C LYS A 152 -11.30 -16.41 -9.56
N ARG A 153 -11.79 -15.67 -8.57
CA ARG A 153 -11.21 -15.62 -7.22
C ARG A 153 -11.19 -17.01 -6.60
N ALA A 154 -10.16 -17.23 -5.81
CA ALA A 154 -10.05 -18.41 -4.97
C ALA A 154 -11.23 -18.50 -4.00
N ASP A 155 -11.58 -19.74 -3.66
CA ASP A 155 -12.49 -20.00 -2.55
C ASP A 155 -11.73 -19.98 -1.21
N LYS A 156 -12.46 -20.13 -0.10
CA LYS A 156 -11.86 -20.07 1.25
C LYS A 156 -10.76 -21.10 1.49
N ASP A 157 -10.83 -22.25 0.83
CA ASP A 157 -9.85 -23.34 1.01
C ASP A 157 -8.54 -23.00 0.27
N LEU A 158 -8.64 -22.38 -0.90
CA LEU A 158 -7.51 -21.87 -1.67
C LEU A 158 -6.91 -20.59 -1.09
N ASP A 159 -7.73 -19.70 -0.53
CA ASP A 159 -7.28 -18.50 0.20
C ASP A 159 -6.38 -18.87 1.38
N ALA A 160 -6.71 -19.95 2.11
CA ALA A 160 -5.88 -20.46 3.21
C ALA A 160 -4.48 -20.89 2.75
N LEU A 161 -4.31 -21.19 1.46
CA LEU A 161 -3.04 -21.52 0.83
C LEU A 161 -2.35 -20.31 0.19
N LYS A 162 -2.91 -19.11 0.38
CA LYS A 162 -2.48 -17.83 -0.21
C LYS A 162 -2.55 -17.84 -1.74
N VAL A 163 -3.53 -18.55 -2.29
CA VAL A 163 -3.91 -18.46 -3.70
C VAL A 163 -5.09 -17.50 -3.75
N ASP A 164 -4.99 -16.42 -4.54
CA ASP A 164 -6.01 -15.37 -4.61
C ASP A 164 -6.88 -15.51 -5.87
N VAL A 165 -6.31 -16.03 -6.97
CA VAL A 165 -7.00 -16.24 -8.26
C VAL A 165 -6.67 -17.61 -8.83
N ILE A 166 -7.67 -18.28 -9.40
CA ILE A 166 -7.50 -19.50 -10.18
C ILE A 166 -7.91 -19.24 -11.63
N ALA A 167 -7.10 -19.69 -12.58
CA ALA A 167 -7.38 -19.59 -14.01
C ALA A 167 -7.28 -20.96 -14.65
N GLU A 168 -8.37 -21.39 -15.30
CA GLU A 168 -8.52 -22.74 -15.82
C GLU A 168 -8.73 -22.73 -17.34
N SER A 169 -8.02 -23.62 -18.03
CA SER A 169 -8.23 -23.90 -19.46
C SER A 169 -8.53 -25.38 -19.63
N LYS A 170 -8.61 -25.86 -20.88
CA LYS A 170 -8.79 -27.28 -21.18
C LYS A 170 -7.63 -28.14 -20.65
N ASP A 171 -6.40 -27.62 -20.68
CA ASP A 171 -5.19 -28.40 -20.46
C ASP A 171 -4.41 -27.97 -19.22
N GLU A 172 -4.81 -26.90 -18.52
CA GLU A 172 -4.00 -26.27 -17.48
C GLU A 172 -4.84 -25.54 -16.45
N ILE A 173 -4.45 -25.64 -15.17
CA ILE A 173 -4.96 -24.85 -14.06
C ILE A 173 -3.79 -24.05 -13.46
N ILE A 174 -3.96 -22.73 -13.42
CA ILE A 174 -2.99 -21.78 -12.87
C ILE A 174 -3.51 -21.26 -11.53
N TYR A 175 -2.76 -21.54 -10.47
CA TYR A 175 -3.03 -21.04 -9.13
C TYR A 175 -2.17 -19.80 -8.88
N THR A 176 -2.80 -18.66 -8.65
CA THR A 176 -2.13 -17.36 -8.67
C THR A 176 -2.14 -16.70 -7.30
N GLN A 177 -0.96 -16.29 -6.83
CA GLN A 177 -0.82 -15.36 -5.71
C GLN A 177 -0.61 -13.94 -6.25
N VAL A 178 -1.40 -12.99 -5.78
CA VAL A 178 -1.32 -11.57 -6.12
C VAL A 178 -0.73 -10.78 -4.95
N LYS A 179 0.27 -9.95 -5.23
CA LYS A 179 0.89 -9.08 -4.24
C LYS A 179 1.22 -7.72 -4.84
N LEU A 180 0.45 -6.70 -4.46
CA LEU A 180 0.61 -5.31 -4.95
C LEU A 180 2.02 -4.72 -4.79
N GLY A 181 2.79 -5.19 -3.79
CA GLY A 181 4.14 -4.72 -3.51
C GLY A 181 5.23 -5.71 -3.93
N GLN A 182 6.12 -6.01 -2.98
CA GLN A 182 7.23 -6.94 -3.18
C GLN A 182 6.87 -8.35 -2.74
N ILE A 183 7.20 -9.34 -3.57
CA ILE A 183 7.15 -10.76 -3.20
C ILE A 183 8.54 -11.25 -2.77
N SER A 184 8.57 -12.11 -1.75
CA SER A 184 9.81 -12.68 -1.21
C SER A 184 10.02 -14.12 -1.67
N GLU A 185 11.28 -14.58 -1.70
CA GLU A 185 11.61 -15.98 -2.01
C GLU A 185 10.88 -16.96 -1.08
N LYS A 186 10.76 -16.60 0.21
CA LYS A 186 10.03 -17.40 1.21
C LYS A 186 8.56 -17.56 0.82
N SER A 187 7.89 -16.47 0.44
CA SER A 187 6.49 -16.50 0.01
C SER A 187 6.29 -17.37 -1.23
N MET A 188 7.15 -17.20 -2.25
CA MET A 188 7.10 -18.00 -3.47
C MET A 188 7.25 -19.50 -3.17
N ARG A 189 8.16 -19.85 -2.26
CA ARG A 189 8.39 -21.24 -1.86
C ARG A 189 7.20 -21.85 -1.11
N GLU A 190 6.64 -21.12 -0.14
CA GLU A 190 5.48 -21.57 0.64
C GLU A 190 4.28 -21.84 -0.27
N VAL A 191 3.97 -20.91 -1.17
CA VAL A 191 2.83 -21.04 -2.07
C VAL A 191 3.05 -22.13 -3.12
N ALA A 192 4.24 -22.23 -3.71
CA ALA A 192 4.56 -23.32 -4.64
C ALA A 192 4.43 -24.70 -3.97
N GLN A 193 4.85 -24.82 -2.70
CA GLN A 193 4.70 -26.06 -1.93
C GLN A 193 3.22 -26.39 -1.64
N SER A 194 2.42 -25.38 -1.29
CA SER A 194 0.98 -25.54 -1.08
C SER A 194 0.29 -26.01 -2.36
N ILE A 195 0.57 -25.34 -3.49
CA ILE A 195 0.01 -25.68 -4.80
C ILE A 195 0.42 -27.09 -5.23
N TYR A 196 1.70 -27.44 -5.07
CA TYR A 196 2.18 -28.79 -5.36
C TYR A 196 1.35 -29.86 -4.65
N SER A 197 1.02 -29.63 -3.38
CA SER A 197 0.29 -30.58 -2.52
C SER A 197 -1.21 -30.64 -2.78
N LEU A 198 -1.78 -29.71 -3.58
CA LEU A 198 -3.22 -29.72 -3.89
C LEU A 198 -3.63 -30.92 -4.74
N PRO A 199 -4.82 -31.50 -4.55
CA PRO A 199 -5.38 -32.43 -5.52
C PRO A 199 -5.58 -31.74 -6.87
N HIS A 200 -5.34 -32.46 -7.96
CA HIS A 200 -5.45 -31.92 -9.32
C HIS A 200 -5.85 -33.02 -10.30
N PRO A 201 -6.70 -32.73 -11.31
CA PRO A 201 -7.02 -33.70 -12.35
C PRO A 201 -5.78 -34.10 -13.15
N ASP A 202 -5.58 -35.41 -13.35
CA ASP A 202 -4.47 -35.94 -14.15
C ASP A 202 -4.50 -35.47 -15.62
N SER A 203 -5.66 -35.01 -16.09
CA SER A 203 -5.86 -34.52 -17.45
C SER A 203 -5.37 -33.09 -17.67
N LYS A 204 -5.04 -32.35 -16.61
CA LYS A 204 -4.60 -30.95 -16.69
C LYS A 204 -3.20 -30.81 -16.13
N ARG A 205 -2.51 -29.78 -16.58
CA ARG A 205 -1.24 -29.35 -16.00
C ARG A 205 -1.50 -28.42 -14.83
N LYS A 206 -0.69 -28.56 -13.80
CA LYS A 206 -0.69 -27.67 -12.64
C LYS A 206 0.42 -26.64 -12.78
N SER A 207 0.05 -25.37 -12.61
CA SER A 207 0.98 -24.25 -12.66
C SER A 207 0.74 -23.28 -11.51
N ALA A 208 1.80 -22.62 -11.06
CA ALA A 208 1.71 -21.51 -10.12
C ALA A 208 2.02 -20.20 -10.84
N ALA A 209 1.31 -19.14 -10.50
CA ALA A 209 1.64 -17.79 -10.93
C ALA A 209 1.83 -16.88 -9.73
N PHE A 210 2.81 -16.00 -9.83
CA PHE A 210 3.06 -14.93 -8.87
C PHE A 210 2.89 -13.61 -9.59
N VAL A 211 2.02 -12.75 -9.10
CA VAL A 211 1.81 -11.41 -9.63
C VAL A 211 2.35 -10.40 -8.62
N ALA A 212 3.34 -9.59 -9.01
CA ALA A 212 3.89 -8.59 -8.11
C ALA A 212 4.47 -7.36 -8.83
N LYS A 213 4.57 -6.24 -8.10
CA LYS A 213 5.28 -5.04 -8.59
C LYS A 213 6.79 -5.27 -8.60
N HIS A 214 7.32 -5.92 -7.57
CA HIS A 214 8.74 -6.22 -7.44
C HIS A 214 8.99 -7.68 -7.07
N PHE A 215 9.81 -8.34 -7.88
CA PHE A 215 10.36 -9.66 -7.60
C PHE A 215 11.78 -9.54 -7.03
N PRO A 216 12.27 -10.56 -6.30
CA PRO A 216 13.69 -10.62 -5.94
C PRO A 216 14.58 -10.54 -7.19
N TYR A 217 15.74 -9.89 -7.12
CA TYR A 217 16.64 -9.73 -8.29
C TYR A 217 17.07 -11.07 -8.94
N LYS A 218 17.01 -12.16 -8.16
CA LYS A 218 17.30 -13.54 -8.57
C LYS A 218 16.04 -14.37 -8.84
N SER A 219 14.91 -13.74 -9.17
CA SER A 219 13.61 -14.39 -9.33
C SER A 219 13.63 -15.53 -10.33
N GLU A 220 14.33 -15.40 -11.45
CA GLU A 220 14.44 -16.48 -12.45
C GLU A 220 15.20 -17.70 -11.92
N LEU A 221 16.26 -17.49 -11.12
CA LEU A 221 16.97 -18.58 -10.46
C LEU A 221 16.09 -19.26 -9.40
N ILE A 222 15.28 -18.48 -8.68
CA ILE A 222 14.32 -19.02 -7.72
C ILE A 222 13.24 -19.82 -8.45
N ARG A 223 12.67 -19.27 -9.53
CA ARG A 223 11.67 -19.90 -10.40
C ARG A 223 12.15 -21.26 -10.86
N GLY A 224 13.32 -21.34 -11.51
CA GLY A 224 13.87 -22.60 -11.99
C GLY A 224 14.08 -23.65 -10.88
N LYS A 225 14.58 -23.23 -9.71
CA LYS A 225 14.73 -24.14 -8.55
C LYS A 225 13.40 -24.67 -8.02
N LEU A 226 12.36 -23.84 -8.01
CA LEU A 226 11.03 -24.25 -7.55
C LEU A 226 10.36 -25.17 -8.58
N GLU A 227 10.51 -24.89 -9.88
CA GLU A 227 10.02 -25.77 -10.95
C GLU A 227 10.68 -27.15 -10.90
N GLU A 228 12.02 -27.21 -10.76
CA GLU A 228 12.75 -28.46 -10.62
C GLU A 228 12.32 -29.24 -9.37
N LYS A 229 12.14 -28.54 -8.25
CA LYS A 229 11.80 -29.16 -6.98
C LYS A 229 10.37 -29.73 -6.94
N PHE A 230 9.41 -29.01 -7.51
CA PHE A 230 7.98 -29.34 -7.38
C PHE A 230 7.36 -29.90 -8.66
N GLY A 231 8.07 -29.89 -9.79
CA GLY A 231 7.56 -30.41 -11.06
C GLY A 231 6.35 -29.64 -11.61
N ILE A 232 6.13 -28.40 -11.16
CA ILE A 232 5.07 -27.51 -11.66
C ILE A 232 5.70 -26.35 -12.43
N ARG A 233 4.98 -25.77 -13.40
CA ARG A 233 5.45 -24.54 -14.05
C ARG A 233 5.19 -23.35 -13.14
N ILE A 234 6.08 -22.36 -13.21
CA ILE A 234 5.96 -21.15 -12.42
C ILE A 234 6.03 -19.93 -13.33
N PHE A 235 5.04 -19.05 -13.21
CA PHE A 235 5.00 -17.77 -13.89
C PHE A 235 5.32 -16.65 -12.89
N CYS A 236 6.25 -15.76 -13.26
CA CYS A 236 6.49 -14.50 -12.55
C CYS A 236 5.94 -13.37 -13.43
N ILE A 237 4.78 -12.84 -13.07
CA ILE A 237 4.05 -11.85 -13.85
C ILE A 237 4.18 -10.50 -13.14
N SER A 238 4.71 -9.50 -13.83
CA SER A 238 4.77 -8.15 -13.30
C SER A 238 3.37 -7.53 -13.28
N LEU A 239 3.06 -6.74 -12.25
CA LEU A 239 1.85 -5.92 -12.21
C LEU A 239 1.75 -4.98 -13.44
N ASN A 240 2.89 -4.58 -14.02
CA ASN A 240 2.90 -3.81 -15.26
C ASN A 240 2.34 -4.60 -16.45
N GLN A 241 2.60 -5.91 -16.53
CA GLN A 241 2.06 -6.76 -17.58
C GLN A 241 0.54 -6.89 -17.46
N ILE A 242 0.03 -6.99 -16.23
CA ILE A 242 -1.42 -6.97 -15.97
C ILE A 242 -2.02 -5.68 -16.51
N ILE A 243 -1.45 -4.52 -16.17
CA ILE A 243 -1.95 -3.21 -16.61
C ILE A 243 -1.84 -3.00 -18.12
N MET A 244 -0.83 -3.57 -18.77
CA MET A 244 -0.72 -3.48 -20.23
C MET A 244 -1.86 -4.21 -20.93
N ALA A 245 -2.35 -5.32 -20.35
CA ALA A 245 -3.49 -6.05 -20.86
C ALA A 245 -4.82 -5.40 -20.45
N THR A 246 -4.90 -4.88 -19.22
CA THR A 246 -6.11 -4.29 -18.64
C THR A 246 -5.88 -2.83 -18.17
N PRO A 247 -5.72 -1.87 -19.10
CA PRO A 247 -5.33 -0.49 -18.80
C PRO A 247 -6.30 0.25 -17.87
N GLU A 248 -7.57 -0.15 -17.83
CA GLU A 248 -8.61 0.42 -16.99
C GLU A 248 -8.30 0.31 -15.48
N TYR A 249 -7.49 -0.66 -15.06
CA TYR A 249 -7.09 -0.80 -13.65
C TYR A 249 -5.85 0.01 -13.28
N LYS A 250 -5.25 0.75 -14.21
CA LYS A 250 -3.99 1.48 -13.97
C LYS A 250 -4.06 2.42 -12.76
N GLN A 251 -5.13 3.19 -12.64
CA GLN A 251 -5.30 4.16 -11.54
C GLN A 251 -5.55 3.49 -10.19
N SER A 252 -6.08 2.27 -10.18
CA SER A 252 -6.41 1.55 -8.95
C SER A 252 -5.25 0.70 -8.42
N LEU A 253 -4.34 0.30 -9.31
CA LEU A 253 -3.21 -0.58 -8.98
C LEU A 253 -1.91 0.17 -8.68
N PHE A 254 -1.79 1.44 -9.09
CA PHE A 254 -0.64 2.31 -8.81
C PHE A 254 -0.98 3.36 -7.77
#